data_AF-A0A9X7TGR8-F1
#
_entry.id   AF-A0A9X7TGR8-F1
#
_cell.length_a   1.000
_cell.length_b   1.000
_cell.length_c   1.000
_cell.angle_alpha   90.00
_cell.angle_beta   90.00
_cell.angle_gamma   90.00
#
_symmetry.space_group_name_H-M   'P 1'
#
loop_
_entity.id
_entity.type
_entity.pdbx_description
1 polymer ?
#
loop_
_entity_poly.entity_id
_entity_poly.type
_entity_poly.pdbx_seq_one_letter_code
_entity_poly.pdbx_strand_id
1 'polypeptide(L)'
;MDYIDYVIEYGKKLESKKLQCKNIDAFVRRAEDFPSLVAQEGLVPAMTFYYAKAEGKVNNLESAECDEVENEGKGYSVYLMFLTDVLNKFGNIKCNNSLECIKEVRKNELIITRKILPILIEMKKVAKMID
;
A
#
# COMPACT_ATOMS: atom_id res chain seq x y z
N MET A 1 -13.84 -12.75 -4.63
CA MET A 1 -13.80 -11.45 -3.95
C MET A 1 -13.24 -10.46 -4.93
N ASP A 2 -14.02 -9.46 -5.29
CA ASP A 2 -13.55 -8.43 -6.22
C ASP A 2 -12.63 -7.42 -5.50
N TYR A 3 -12.12 -6.44 -6.24
CA TYR A 3 -11.21 -5.45 -5.67
C TYR A 3 -11.90 -4.38 -4.83
N ILE A 4 -13.20 -4.12 -5.06
CA ILE A 4 -13.97 -3.15 -4.27
C ILE A 4 -14.23 -3.73 -2.89
N ASP A 5 -14.71 -4.99 -2.82
CA ASP A 5 -14.88 -5.73 -1.57
C ASP A 5 -13.58 -5.75 -0.76
N TYR A 6 -12.45 -6.01 -1.44
CA TYR A 6 -11.14 -6.00 -0.80
C TYR A 6 -10.77 -4.65 -0.21
N VAL A 7 -10.96 -3.57 -0.95
CA VAL A 7 -10.64 -2.22 -0.47
C VAL A 7 -11.57 -1.83 0.68
N ILE A 8 -12.85 -2.19 0.63
CA ILE A 8 -13.81 -1.95 1.73
C ILE A 8 -13.41 -2.73 2.99
N GLU A 9 -13.04 -4.00 2.86
CA GLU A 9 -12.54 -4.80 3.99
C GLU A 9 -11.26 -4.20 4.58
N TYR A 10 -10.33 -3.76 3.73
CA TYR A 10 -9.12 -3.08 4.20
C TYR A 10 -9.45 -1.74 4.87
N GLY A 11 -10.43 -1.01 4.36
CA GLY A 11 -10.98 0.21 4.96
C GLY A 11 -11.48 -0.02 6.39
N LYS A 12 -12.25 -1.09 6.64
CA LYS A 12 -12.69 -1.45 7.99
C LYS A 12 -11.52 -1.74 8.95
N LYS A 13 -10.41 -2.31 8.44
CA LYS A 13 -9.19 -2.48 9.23
C LYS A 13 -8.55 -1.14 9.57
N LEU A 14 -8.52 -0.20 8.61
CA LEU A 14 -8.04 1.16 8.84
C LEU A 14 -8.90 1.92 9.85
N GLU A 15 -10.23 1.83 9.78
CA GLU A 15 -11.14 2.40 10.79
C GLU A 15 -10.85 1.82 12.18
N SER A 16 -10.71 0.50 12.27
CA SER A 16 -10.37 -0.17 13.54
C SER A 16 -9.02 0.31 14.07
N LYS A 17 -8.02 0.49 13.19
CA LYS A 17 -6.71 1.01 13.57
C LYS A 17 -6.78 2.48 13.99
N LYS A 18 -7.60 3.30 13.32
CA LYS A 18 -7.87 4.70 13.69
C LYS A 18 -8.55 4.83 15.05
N LEU A 19 -9.34 3.85 15.48
CA LEU A 19 -9.92 3.84 16.83
C LEU A 19 -8.89 3.47 17.91
N GLN A 20 -7.90 2.65 17.56
CA GLN A 20 -6.79 2.27 18.45
C GLN A 20 -5.72 3.36 18.55
N CYS A 21 -5.46 4.01 17.41
CA CYS A 21 -4.60 5.17 17.29
C CYS A 21 -5.44 6.45 17.33
N LYS A 22 -4.85 7.63 17.14
CA LYS A 22 -5.57 8.91 17.08
C LYS A 22 -6.04 9.22 15.67
N ASN A 23 -5.24 8.86 14.66
CA ASN A 23 -5.50 9.08 13.25
C ASN A 23 -4.74 8.05 12.38
N ILE A 24 -4.80 8.21 11.05
CA ILE A 24 -4.13 7.33 10.08
C ILE A 24 -3.46 8.12 8.94
N ASP A 25 -3.13 9.39 9.21
CA ASP A 25 -2.69 10.39 8.22
C ASP A 25 -1.49 9.90 7.40
N ALA A 26 -0.57 9.14 8.04
CA ALA A 26 0.57 8.56 7.34
C ALA A 26 0.14 7.58 6.24
N PHE A 27 -0.80 6.69 6.53
CA PHE A 27 -1.31 5.75 5.54
C PHE A 27 -2.09 6.48 4.44
N VAL A 28 -2.96 7.42 4.82
CA VAL A 28 -3.74 8.25 3.87
C VAL A 28 -2.81 8.95 2.90
N ARG A 29 -1.78 9.63 3.41
CA ARG A 29 -0.81 10.33 2.57
C ARG A 29 -0.09 9.38 1.62
N ARG A 30 0.34 8.21 2.08
CA ARG A 30 0.96 7.19 1.21
C ARG A 30 0.01 6.66 0.15
N ALA A 31 -1.28 6.51 0.46
CA ALA A 31 -2.33 6.12 -0.48
C ALA A 31 -2.62 7.21 -1.52
N GLU A 32 -2.50 8.48 -1.15
CA GLU A 32 -2.66 9.60 -2.07
C GLU A 32 -1.45 9.76 -3.02
N ASP A 33 -0.24 9.61 -2.48
CA ASP A 33 1.03 9.81 -3.16
C ASP A 33 1.34 8.68 -4.16
N PHE A 34 1.14 7.41 -3.76
CA PHE A 34 1.67 6.26 -4.50
C PHE A 34 1.12 6.13 -5.93
N PRO A 35 -0.20 6.25 -6.21
CA PRO A 35 -0.72 6.15 -7.58
C PRO A 35 -0.13 7.20 -8.51
N SER A 36 0.11 8.41 -7.99
CA SER A 36 0.72 9.51 -8.75
C SER A 36 2.18 9.19 -9.09
N LEU A 37 2.92 8.66 -8.12
CA LEU A 37 4.31 8.23 -8.33
C LEU A 37 4.39 7.09 -9.36
N VAL A 38 3.48 6.12 -9.32
CA VAL A 38 3.39 5.04 -10.32
C VAL A 38 3.13 5.60 -11.72
N ALA A 39 2.28 6.62 -11.85
CA ALA A 39 2.00 7.24 -13.14
C ALA A 39 3.18 8.05 -13.70
N GLN A 40 4.00 8.65 -12.83
CA GLN A 40 5.15 9.48 -13.21
C GLN A 40 6.39 8.64 -13.50
N GLU A 41 6.72 7.71 -12.60
CA GLU A 41 8.02 7.02 -12.58
C GLU A 41 7.91 5.52 -12.89
N GLY A 42 6.69 4.96 -12.89
CA GLY A 42 6.46 3.52 -12.99
C GLY A 42 6.33 2.83 -11.64
N LEU A 43 5.82 1.60 -11.66
CA LEU A 43 5.53 0.82 -10.46
C LEU A 43 6.81 0.34 -9.77
N VAL A 44 7.81 -0.11 -10.53
CA VAL A 44 9.07 -0.60 -9.95
C VAL A 44 9.85 0.51 -9.25
N PRO A 45 10.07 1.70 -9.85
CA PRO A 45 10.71 2.81 -9.15
C PRO A 45 9.92 3.31 -7.95
N ALA A 46 8.58 3.38 -8.04
CA ALA A 46 7.73 3.76 -6.92
C ALA A 46 7.85 2.80 -5.73
N MET A 47 7.82 1.48 -5.99
CA MET A 47 8.03 0.46 -4.97
C MET A 47 9.41 0.54 -4.34
N THR A 48 10.44 0.75 -5.16
CA THR A 48 11.83 0.87 -4.69
C THR A 48 12.00 2.09 -3.79
N PHE A 49 11.39 3.22 -4.14
CA PHE A 49 11.37 4.41 -3.31
C PHE A 49 10.70 4.17 -1.96
N TYR A 50 9.52 3.55 -1.94
CA TYR A 50 8.80 3.24 -0.70
C TYR A 50 9.59 2.26 0.18
N TYR A 51 10.23 1.26 -0.42
CA TYR A 51 11.09 0.31 0.28
C TYR A 51 12.29 0.99 0.94
N ALA A 52 12.94 1.93 0.24
CA ALA A 52 14.03 2.70 0.80
C ALA A 52 13.57 3.60 1.97
N LYS A 53 12.41 4.24 1.85
CA LYS A 53 11.83 5.07 2.90
C LYS A 53 11.35 4.27 4.11
N ALA A 54 10.97 3.01 3.92
CA ALA A 54 10.63 2.09 4.99
C ALA A 54 11.88 1.50 5.68
N GLU A 55 13.09 1.84 5.25
CA GLU A 55 14.34 1.25 5.76
C GLU A 55 14.35 -0.28 5.67
N GLY A 56 13.68 -0.81 4.64
CA GLY A 56 13.53 -2.25 4.43
C GLY A 56 12.48 -2.95 5.32
N LYS A 57 11.76 -2.21 6.17
CA LYS A 57 10.70 -2.75 7.04
C LYS A 57 9.38 -2.91 6.30
N VAL A 58 8.62 -3.93 6.69
CA VAL A 58 7.25 -4.18 6.21
C VAL A 58 6.42 -4.56 7.42
N ASN A 59 5.41 -3.76 7.73
CA ASN A 59 4.64 -3.89 8.97
C ASN A 59 3.18 -4.20 8.64
N ASN A 60 2.62 -5.21 9.32
CA ASN A 60 1.19 -5.46 9.26
C ASN A 60 0.44 -4.30 9.94
N LEU A 61 -0.61 -3.79 9.29
CA LEU A 61 -1.45 -2.71 9.79
C LEU A 61 -1.97 -2.97 11.20
N GLU A 62 -2.41 -4.21 11.48
CA GLU A 62 -2.99 -4.58 12.77
C GLU A 62 -1.95 -4.48 13.90
N SER A 63 -0.72 -4.93 13.64
CA SER A 63 0.38 -4.95 14.62
C SER A 63 1.27 -3.71 14.60
N ALA A 64 1.09 -2.79 13.65
CA ALA A 64 1.93 -1.60 13.52
C ALA A 64 1.77 -0.68 14.74
N GLU A 65 2.87 -0.06 15.18
CA GLU A 65 2.80 0.99 16.21
C GLU A 65 2.06 2.21 15.68
N CYS A 66 1.39 2.97 16.57
CA CYS A 66 0.59 4.12 16.12
C CYS A 66 1.42 5.19 15.39
N ASP A 67 2.67 5.41 15.78
CA ASP A 67 3.55 6.35 15.07
C ASP A 67 3.80 5.95 13.60
N GLU A 68 3.72 4.66 13.25
CA GLU A 68 3.84 4.22 11.84
C GLU A 68 2.61 4.54 10.99
N VAL A 69 1.45 4.81 11.60
CA VAL A 69 0.20 5.13 10.90
C VAL A 69 -0.23 6.59 11.08
N GLU A 70 0.20 7.27 12.14
CA GLU A 70 -0.15 8.66 12.43
C GLU A 70 0.82 9.66 11.79
N ASN A 71 2.13 9.37 11.81
CA ASN A 71 3.15 10.34 11.41
C ASN A 71 3.34 10.35 9.90
N GLU A 72 2.97 11.44 9.22
CA GLU A 72 3.08 11.58 7.76
C GLU A 72 4.50 11.38 7.19
N GLY A 73 5.54 11.52 8.00
CA GLY A 73 6.92 11.17 7.62
C GLY A 73 7.18 9.66 7.51
N LYS A 74 6.24 8.84 7.99
CA LYS A 74 6.28 7.37 8.04
C LYS A 74 5.21 6.77 7.11
N GLY A 75 4.56 5.67 7.52
CA GLY A 75 3.52 4.98 6.75
C GLY A 75 4.03 4.10 5.61
N TYR A 76 5.29 4.22 5.19
CA TYR A 76 5.85 3.45 4.08
C TYR A 76 5.85 1.94 4.33
N SER A 77 6.22 1.51 5.54
CA SER A 77 6.30 0.10 5.94
C SER A 77 4.92 -0.59 5.90
N VAL A 78 3.89 0.10 6.38
CA VAL A 78 2.49 -0.37 6.40
C VAL A 78 1.91 -0.35 4.99
N TYR A 79 2.17 0.71 4.22
CA TYR A 79 1.69 0.80 2.84
C TYR A 79 2.34 -0.25 1.93
N LEU A 80 3.61 -0.59 2.14
CA LEU A 80 4.27 -1.71 1.43
C LEU A 80 3.65 -3.06 1.74
N MET A 81 3.18 -3.27 2.97
CA MET A 81 2.44 -4.49 3.32
C MET A 81 1.12 -4.56 2.53
N PHE A 82 0.34 -3.47 2.54
CA PHE A 82 -0.87 -3.34 1.71
C PHE A 82 -0.58 -3.65 0.24
N LEU A 83 0.48 -3.05 -0.31
CA LEU A 83 0.86 -3.26 -1.71
C LEU A 83 1.26 -4.71 -1.98
N THR A 84 1.98 -5.35 -1.04
CA THR A 84 2.37 -6.75 -1.15
C THR A 84 1.13 -7.65 -1.20
N ASP A 85 0.14 -7.40 -0.36
CA ASP A 85 -1.14 -8.13 -0.39
C ASP A 85 -1.89 -7.93 -1.71
N VAL A 86 -1.93 -6.71 -2.23
CA VAL A 86 -2.54 -6.39 -3.53
C VAL A 86 -1.83 -7.10 -4.68
N LEU A 87 -0.50 -7.09 -4.68
CA LEU A 87 0.31 -7.77 -5.70
C LEU A 87 0.12 -9.28 -5.67
N ASN A 88 0.08 -9.88 -4.47
CA ASN A 88 -0.16 -11.30 -4.31
C ASN A 88 -1.57 -11.69 -4.77
N LYS A 89 -2.58 -10.91 -4.39
CA LYS A 89 -3.99 -11.25 -4.64
C LYS A 89 -4.47 -10.93 -6.05
N PHE A 90 -4.07 -9.79 -6.60
CA PHE A 90 -4.58 -9.26 -7.88
C PHE A 90 -3.52 -9.17 -8.97
N GLY A 91 -2.25 -8.94 -8.58
CA GLY A 91 -1.11 -9.04 -9.49
C GLY A 91 -0.79 -10.48 -9.89
N ASN A 92 -1.24 -11.46 -9.10
CA ASN A 92 -0.85 -12.88 -9.17
C ASN A 92 0.68 -13.05 -9.09
N ILE A 93 1.31 -12.21 -8.29
CA ILE A 93 2.73 -12.29 -7.97
C ILE A 93 2.87 -13.22 -6.77
N LYS A 94 3.95 -14.00 -6.72
CA LYS A 94 4.30 -14.80 -5.54
C LYS A 94 5.58 -14.21 -5.00
N CYS A 95 5.48 -13.44 -3.93
CA CYS A 95 6.63 -12.88 -3.24
C CYS A 95 6.43 -12.91 -1.73
N ASN A 96 7.51 -13.23 -1.02
CA ASN A 96 7.52 -13.38 0.44
C ASN A 96 8.02 -12.10 1.15
N ASN A 97 8.61 -11.17 0.41
CA ASN A 97 9.07 -9.86 0.91
C ASN A 97 9.09 -8.82 -0.22
N SER A 98 9.16 -7.54 0.15
CA SER A 98 9.08 -6.44 -0.83
C SER A 98 10.17 -6.45 -1.89
N LEU A 99 11.41 -6.89 -1.59
CA LEU A 99 12.48 -6.99 -2.59
C LEU A 99 12.18 -8.07 -3.64
N GLU A 100 11.65 -9.20 -3.21
CA GLU A 100 11.19 -10.26 -4.10
C GLU A 100 10.01 -9.75 -4.96
N CYS A 101 9.06 -9.03 -4.36
CA CYS A 101 7.95 -8.42 -5.10
C CYS A 101 8.47 -7.46 -6.19
N ILE A 102 9.42 -6.58 -5.87
CA ILE A 102 10.02 -5.65 -6.84
C ILE A 102 10.64 -6.41 -8.03
N LYS A 103 11.38 -7.49 -7.75
CA LYS A 103 12.00 -8.32 -8.80
C LYS A 103 10.97 -9.00 -9.69
N GLU A 104 9.91 -9.56 -9.11
CA GLU A 104 8.84 -10.22 -9.87
C GLU A 104 8.02 -9.21 -10.69
N VAL A 105 7.70 -8.06 -10.10
CA VAL A 105 6.96 -6.99 -10.78
C VAL A 105 7.72 -6.49 -12.01
N ARG A 106 9.04 -6.33 -11.90
CA ARG A 106 9.90 -5.90 -13.01
C ARG A 106 9.77 -6.78 -14.26
N LYS A 107 9.44 -8.07 -14.12
CA LYS A 107 9.32 -8.98 -15.28
C LYS A 107 8.13 -8.62 -16.17
N ASN A 108 7.05 -8.06 -15.62
CA ASN A 108 5.78 -7.80 -16.33
C ASN A 108 5.10 -6.51 -15.85
N GLU A 109 5.89 -5.47 -15.61
CA GLU A 109 5.47 -4.25 -14.89
C GLU A 109 4.20 -3.62 -15.46
N LEU A 110 4.12 -3.44 -16.78
CA LEU A 110 2.96 -2.81 -17.44
C LEU A 110 1.66 -3.57 -17.20
N ILE A 111 1.70 -4.91 -17.27
CA ILE A 111 0.53 -5.76 -17.09
C ILE A 111 0.07 -5.70 -15.63
N ILE A 112 1.02 -5.78 -14.69
CA ILE A 112 0.74 -5.76 -13.26
C ILE A 112 0.18 -4.40 -12.85
N THR A 113 0.79 -3.31 -13.31
CA THR A 113 0.35 -1.95 -13.05
C THR A 113 -1.10 -1.75 -13.49
N ARG A 114 -1.46 -2.18 -14.71
CA ARG A 114 -2.85 -2.11 -15.20
C ARG A 114 -3.85 -2.87 -14.33
N LYS A 115 -3.43 -4.00 -13.73
CA LYS A 115 -4.29 -4.80 -12.85
C LYS A 115 -4.50 -4.14 -11.49
N ILE A 116 -3.46 -3.57 -10.90
CA ILE A 116 -3.52 -3.06 -9.51
C ILE A 116 -3.91 -1.59 -9.41
N LEU A 117 -3.66 -0.78 -10.45
CA LEU A 117 -3.90 0.66 -10.41
C LEU A 117 -5.33 1.05 -10.01
N PRO A 118 -6.40 0.38 -10.51
CA PRO A 118 -7.76 0.64 -10.02
C PRO A 118 -7.91 0.45 -8.52
N ILE A 119 -7.25 -0.57 -7.95
CA ILE A 119 -7.28 -0.90 -6.53
C ILE A 119 -6.59 0.19 -5.71
N LEU A 120 -5.45 0.69 -6.20
CA LEU A 120 -4.72 1.77 -5.56
C LEU A 120 -5.52 3.09 -5.57
N ILE A 121 -6.24 3.37 -6.66
CA ILE A 121 -7.12 4.54 -6.79
C ILE A 121 -8.32 4.43 -5.85
N GLU A 122 -8.95 3.25 -5.73
CA GLU A 122 -10.06 3.08 -4.80
C GLU A 122 -9.59 3.13 -3.34
N MET A 123 -8.43 2.55 -3.02
CA MET A 123 -7.86 2.66 -1.68
C MET A 123 -7.55 4.12 -1.32
N LYS A 124 -7.07 4.94 -2.26
CA LYS A 124 -6.93 6.39 -2.05
C LYS A 124 -8.25 7.03 -1.61
N LYS A 125 -9.35 6.73 -2.29
CA LYS A 125 -10.67 7.29 -1.95
C LYS A 125 -11.16 6.81 -0.59
N VAL A 126 -11.05 5.51 -0.32
CA VAL A 126 -11.50 4.91 0.94
C VAL A 126 -10.66 5.41 2.12
N ALA A 127 -9.33 5.48 2.00
CA ALA A 127 -8.47 6.03 3.04
C ALA A 127 -8.88 7.46 3.40
N LYS A 128 -9.17 8.29 2.38
CA LYS A 128 -9.62 9.68 2.56
C LYS A 128 -11.01 9.82 3.18
N MET A 129 -11.90 8.84 3.00
CA MET A 129 -13.20 8.83 3.67
C MET A 129 -13.08 8.51 5.17
N ILE A 130 -12.01 7.80 5.54
CA ILE A 130 -11.75 7.36 6.91
C ILE A 130 -10.96 8.41 7.68
N ASP A 131 -10.16 9.24 7.00
CA ASP A 131 -9.45 10.42 7.55
C ASP A 131 -10.39 11.41 8.27
#